data_AF-A0A6V7W512-F1
#
_entry.id   AF-A0A6V7W512-F1
#
_cell.length_a   1.000
_cell.length_b   1.000
_cell.length_c   1.000
_cell.angle_alpha   90.00
_cell.angle_beta   90.00
_cell.angle_gamma   90.00
#
_symmetry.space_group_name_H-M   'P 1'
#
loop_
_entity.id
_entity.type
_entity.pdbx_description
1 polymer ?
#
loop_
_entity_poly.entity_id
_entity_poly.type
_entity_poly.pdbx_seq_one_letter_code
_entity_poly.pdbx_strand_id
1 'polypeptide(L)'
;MLRSYSERYILLRGVGSEEQKFRVTVDQQIHFTECPYKEPRGPDSFTVKFERVNAIYDQAENIVRFASQSSIFNEGEKFEREPIIDTSVGHVPDNSGGTQDACTSGRNSCNLPNMVCVQIPYNPGYRCDCRPGFRLFEDDSVEQGMVCKLVDKLENIVLPAPSTGSPASLQLGECTGHDQCHRWGKFI
;
A
#
# COMPACT_ATOMS: atom_id res chain seq x y z
N MET A 1 -11.39 11.99 -16.91
CA MET A 1 -10.88 13.15 -16.13
C MET A 1 -11.60 13.17 -14.79
N LEU A 2 -10.86 13.31 -13.68
CA LEU A 2 -11.42 13.47 -12.34
C LEU A 2 -11.21 14.91 -11.87
N ARG A 3 -12.23 15.51 -11.24
CA ARG A 3 -12.12 16.83 -10.62
C ARG A 3 -12.61 16.78 -9.18
N SER A 4 -11.92 17.47 -8.29
CA SER A 4 -12.33 17.62 -6.90
C SER A 4 -12.11 19.04 -6.42
N TYR A 5 -12.99 19.48 -5.52
CA TYR A 5 -12.89 20.76 -4.82
C TYR A 5 -13.06 20.53 -3.33
N SER A 6 -12.20 21.14 -2.51
CA SER A 6 -12.30 21.09 -1.06
C SER A 6 -11.93 22.42 -0.43
N GLU A 7 -12.70 22.84 0.57
CA GLU A 7 -12.36 23.94 1.47
C GLU A 7 -12.16 23.36 2.87
N ARG A 8 -11.02 23.68 3.50
CA ARG A 8 -10.67 23.24 4.85
C ARG A 8 -10.04 24.37 5.64
N TYR A 9 -10.20 24.32 6.95
CA TYR A 9 -9.46 25.18 7.86
C TYR A 9 -8.31 24.39 8.48
N ILE A 10 -7.10 24.93 8.40
CA ILE A 10 -5.91 24.40 9.06
C ILE A 10 -5.59 25.25 10.29
N LEU A 11 -5.09 24.59 11.33
CA LEU A 11 -4.62 25.25 12.55
C LEU A 11 -3.10 25.21 12.54
N LEU A 12 -2.46 26.38 12.63
CA LEU A 12 -1.02 26.51 12.74
C LEU A 12 -0.68 26.99 14.15
N ARG A 13 0.19 26.25 14.82
CA ARG A 13 0.72 26.61 16.13
C ARG A 13 2.24 26.69 16.04
N GLY A 14 2.76 27.92 16.07
CA GLY A 14 4.19 28.17 16.17
C GLY A 14 4.69 28.01 17.60
N VAL A 15 6.00 27.82 17.77
CA VAL A 15 6.63 27.76 19.09
C VAL A 15 6.46 29.13 19.77
N GLY A 16 5.72 29.16 20.88
CA GLY A 16 5.46 30.38 21.65
C GLY A 16 4.39 31.32 21.06
N SER A 17 3.70 30.93 19.99
CA SER A 17 2.60 31.71 19.41
C SER A 17 1.23 31.13 19.78
N GLU A 18 0.20 31.99 19.72
CA GLU A 18 -1.18 31.52 19.73
C GLU A 18 -1.49 30.70 18.47
N GLU A 19 -2.51 29.85 18.56
CA GLU A 19 -3.00 29.06 17.44
C GLU A 19 -3.70 29.95 16.42
N GLN A 20 -3.29 29.85 15.16
CA GLN A 20 -3.83 30.62 14.05
C GLN A 20 -4.60 29.71 13.10
N LYS A 21 -5.79 30.13 12.71
CA LYS A 21 -6.66 29.38 11.80
C LYS A 21 -6.59 29.95 10.39
N PHE A 22 -6.18 29.14 9.43
CA PHE A 22 -6.09 29.52 8.02
C PHE A 22 -7.11 28.75 7.20
N ARG A 23 -7.76 29.43 6.25
CA ARG A 23 -8.64 28.80 5.28
C ARG A 23 -7.84 28.40 4.04
N VAL A 24 -7.92 27.14 3.66
CA VAL A 24 -7.25 26.56 2.50
C VAL A 24 -8.29 25.98 1.56
N THR A 25 -8.20 26.35 0.30
CA THR A 25 -9.04 25.84 -0.79
C THR A 25 -8.16 25.08 -1.76
N VAL A 26 -8.59 23.87 -2.14
CA VAL A 26 -7.90 23.03 -3.11
C VAL A 26 -8.89 22.70 -4.24
N ASP A 27 -8.55 23.08 -5.46
CA ASP A 27 -9.20 22.64 -6.70
C ASP A 27 -8.19 21.79 -7.46
N GLN A 28 -8.54 20.55 -7.75
CA GLN A 28 -7.66 19.58 -8.40
C GLN A 28 -8.36 18.98 -9.62
N GLN A 29 -7.59 18.82 -10.69
CA GLN A 29 -8.01 18.09 -11.89
C GLN A 29 -6.96 17.04 -12.27
N ILE A 30 -7.36 15.78 -12.34
CA ILE A 30 -6.53 14.64 -12.73
C ILE A 30 -6.96 14.18 -14.12
N HIS A 31 -6.02 14.21 -15.05
CA HIS A 31 -6.19 13.65 -16.39
C HIS A 31 -5.52 12.29 -16.46
N PHE A 32 -6.22 11.33 -17.05
CA PHE A 32 -5.74 9.97 -17.24
C PHE A 32 -6.32 9.43 -18.54
N THR A 33 -5.61 8.51 -19.15
CA THR A 33 -6.03 7.83 -20.37
C THR A 33 -6.70 6.52 -19.99
N GLU A 34 -7.97 6.35 -20.36
CA GLU A 34 -8.68 5.09 -20.18
C GLU A 34 -8.39 4.14 -21.34
N CYS A 35 -8.50 2.84 -21.06
CA CYS A 35 -8.41 1.83 -22.12
C CYS A 35 -9.62 1.98 -23.06
N PRO A 36 -9.42 2.24 -24.37
CA PRO A 36 -10.51 2.54 -25.30
C PRO A 36 -11.44 1.36 -25.58
N TYR A 37 -11.02 0.14 -25.24
CA TYR A 37 -11.77 -1.10 -25.48
C TYR A 37 -12.50 -1.62 -24.24
N LYS A 38 -12.33 -0.96 -23.09
CA LYS A 38 -12.99 -1.36 -21.85
C LYS A 38 -14.24 -0.50 -21.68
N GLU A 39 -15.38 -1.13 -21.45
CA GLU A 39 -16.60 -0.40 -21.09
C GLU A 39 -16.36 0.42 -19.81
N PRO A 40 -16.83 1.68 -19.76
CA PRO A 40 -16.74 2.49 -18.55
C PRO A 40 -17.36 1.74 -17.38
N ARG A 41 -16.55 1.40 -16.38
CA ARG A 41 -16.99 0.78 -15.14
C ARG A 41 -16.52 1.61 -13.97
N GLY A 42 -17.48 2.09 -13.18
CA GLY A 42 -17.23 2.83 -11.96
C GLY A 42 -18.38 3.80 -11.69
N PRO A 43 -18.50 4.31 -10.45
CA PRO A 43 -19.44 5.37 -10.15
C PRO A 43 -18.96 6.70 -10.77
N ASP A 44 -19.90 7.57 -11.13
CA ASP A 44 -19.61 8.92 -11.62
C ASP A 44 -18.98 9.83 -10.54
N SER A 45 -19.21 9.50 -9.27
CA SER A 45 -18.63 10.18 -8.11
C SER A 45 -18.22 9.21 -7.00
N PHE A 46 -17.18 9.59 -6.27
CA PHE A 46 -16.74 8.89 -5.07
C PHE A 46 -16.27 9.89 -4.03
N THR A 47 -16.48 9.57 -2.75
CA THR A 47 -16.02 10.36 -1.61
C THR A 47 -14.70 9.79 -1.11
N VAL A 48 -13.68 10.64 -1.02
CA VAL A 48 -12.43 10.29 -0.32
C VAL A 48 -12.46 10.89 1.08
N LYS A 49 -12.35 10.03 2.10
CA LYS A 49 -12.21 10.43 3.49
C LYS A 49 -10.75 10.31 3.90
N PHE A 50 -10.21 11.37 4.48
CA PHE A 50 -8.87 11.39 5.06
C PHE A 50 -8.95 11.45 6.58
N GLU A 51 -8.21 10.59 7.24
CA GLU A 51 -8.08 10.49 8.69
C GLU A 51 -6.59 10.53 9.09
N ARG A 52 -6.32 10.79 10.37
CA ARG A 52 -4.96 10.79 10.95
C ARG A 52 -3.97 11.63 10.13
N VAL A 53 -4.42 12.78 9.64
CA VAL A 53 -3.60 13.70 8.83
C VAL A 53 -2.55 14.36 9.71
N ASN A 54 -1.28 14.21 9.33
CA ASN A 54 -0.14 14.77 10.03
C ASN A 54 0.88 15.33 9.03
N ALA A 55 1.46 16.48 9.38
CA ALA A 55 2.54 17.11 8.65
C ALA A 55 3.59 17.62 9.64
N ILE A 56 4.86 17.25 9.43
CA ILE A 56 5.98 17.66 10.27
C ILE A 56 7.08 18.22 9.38
N TYR A 57 7.62 19.39 9.76
CA TYR A 57 8.85 19.92 9.17
C TYR A 57 10.03 19.64 10.11
N ASP A 58 11.04 18.94 9.60
CA ASP A 58 12.32 18.74 10.26
C ASP A 58 13.31 19.78 9.74
N GLN A 59 13.73 20.70 10.60
CA GLN A 59 14.68 21.76 10.23
C GLN A 59 16.10 21.24 10.06
N ALA A 60 16.52 20.22 10.81
CA ALA A 60 17.88 19.68 10.76
C ALA A 60 18.13 18.98 9.42
N GLU A 61 17.13 18.25 8.94
CA GLU A 61 17.18 17.57 7.64
C GLU A 61 16.66 18.43 6.48
N ASN A 62 15.97 19.54 6.80
CA ASN A 62 15.24 20.37 5.83
C ASN A 62 14.21 19.56 5.01
N ILE A 63 13.45 18.70 5.70
CA ILE A 63 12.47 17.79 5.09
C ILE A 63 11.08 18.06 5.66
N VAL A 64 10.06 18.07 4.81
CA VAL A 64 8.66 18.00 5.22
C VAL A 64 8.15 16.57 5.03
N ARG A 65 7.53 16.02 6.07
CA ARG A 65 6.91 14.68 6.08
C ARG A 65 5.41 14.83 6.19
N PHE A 66 4.68 14.16 5.30
CA PHE A 66 3.23 14.10 5.32
C PHE A 66 2.78 12.66 5.49
N ALA A 67 1.79 12.45 6.35
CA ALA A 67 1.16 11.16 6.55
C ALA A 67 -0.36 11.34 6.68
N SER A 68 -1.11 10.42 6.10
CA SER A 68 -2.56 10.35 6.24
C SER A 68 -3.04 8.92 6.01
N GLN A 69 -4.24 8.63 6.51
CA GLN A 69 -4.99 7.42 6.20
C GLN A 69 -6.16 7.82 5.31
N SER A 70 -6.35 7.15 4.16
CA SER A 70 -7.45 7.44 3.24
C SER A 70 -8.37 6.24 3.05
N SER A 71 -9.68 6.50 2.96
CA SER A 71 -10.70 5.52 2.56
C SER A 71 -11.60 6.11 1.47
N ILE A 72 -12.04 5.28 0.53
CA ILE A 72 -12.88 5.69 -0.61
C ILE A 72 -14.26 5.05 -0.47
N PHE A 73 -15.31 5.85 -0.69
CA PHE A 73 -16.70 5.41 -0.68
C PHE A 73 -17.36 5.78 -2.01
N ASN A 74 -18.15 4.87 -2.57
CA ASN A 74 -18.90 5.14 -3.80
C ASN A 74 -20.26 5.73 -3.44
N GLU A 75 -20.59 6.92 -3.97
CA GLU A 75 -21.93 7.48 -3.82
C GLU A 75 -22.88 6.76 -4.79
N GLY A 76 -23.35 5.57 -4.38
CA GLY A 76 -24.20 4.71 -5.20
C GLY A 76 -24.48 3.34 -4.59
N GLU A 77 -23.63 2.87 -3.68
CA GLU A 77 -23.92 1.68 -2.87
C GLU A 77 -24.85 2.08 -1.72
N LYS A 78 -26.15 2.18 -2.01
CA LYS A 78 -27.15 1.92 -0.96
C LYS A 78 -26.83 0.51 -0.44
N PHE A 79 -26.40 0.43 0.82
CA PHE A 79 -26.45 -0.82 1.59
C PHE A 79 -27.93 -1.20 1.75
N GLU A 80 -28.55 -1.72 0.70
CA GLU A 80 -29.72 -2.56 0.84
C GLU A 80 -29.22 -3.84 1.50
N ARG A 81 -29.25 -3.86 2.83
CA ARG A 81 -29.28 -5.11 3.57
C ARG A 81 -30.59 -5.79 3.19
N GLU A 82 -30.59 -6.54 2.10
CA GLU A 82 -31.66 -7.50 1.87
C GLU A 82 -31.59 -8.55 2.99
N PRO A 83 -32.68 -8.77 3.75
CA PRO A 83 -32.73 -9.86 4.69
C PRO A 83 -32.80 -11.16 3.89
N ILE A 84 -31.70 -11.93 3.89
CA ILE A 84 -31.68 -13.28 3.34
C ILE A 84 -32.68 -14.11 4.15
N ILE A 85 -33.81 -14.44 3.54
CA ILE A 85 -34.75 -15.44 4.04
C ILE A 85 -34.05 -16.80 3.88
N ASP A 86 -33.64 -17.35 5.01
CA ASP A 86 -33.05 -18.68 5.13
C ASP A 86 -34.08 -19.74 4.72
N THR A 87 -33.86 -20.34 3.55
CA THR A 87 -34.58 -21.55 3.14
C THR A 87 -33.62 -22.49 2.42
N SER A 88 -32.78 -23.23 3.15
CA SER A 88 -32.55 -24.64 2.84
C SER A 88 -31.66 -25.34 3.86
N VAL A 89 -32.23 -26.43 4.34
CA VAL A 89 -31.66 -27.51 5.13
C VAL A 89 -30.36 -28.05 4.51
N GLY A 90 -29.31 -28.14 5.35
CA GLY A 90 -28.35 -29.23 5.34
C GLY A 90 -27.15 -29.12 4.41
N HIS A 91 -26.03 -28.63 4.93
CA HIS A 91 -24.75 -29.35 5.10
C HIS A 91 -23.76 -28.36 5.72
N VAL A 92 -23.36 -28.63 6.96
CA VAL A 92 -22.30 -27.87 7.64
C VAL A 92 -20.95 -28.47 7.22
N PRO A 93 -20.08 -27.73 6.52
CA PRO A 93 -18.67 -27.81 6.78
C PRO A 93 -18.32 -26.65 7.71
N ASP A 94 -17.91 -27.03 8.91
CA ASP A 94 -17.12 -26.21 9.80
C ASP A 94 -15.93 -25.62 9.04
N ASN A 95 -15.84 -24.29 8.93
CA ASN A 95 -14.56 -23.63 8.74
C ASN A 95 -14.62 -22.15 9.10
N SER A 96 -14.03 -21.83 10.24
CA SER A 96 -13.45 -20.55 10.63
C SER A 96 -13.20 -19.58 9.47
N GLY A 97 -14.06 -18.55 9.36
CA GLY A 97 -13.89 -17.39 8.48
C GLY A 97 -12.76 -16.47 8.94
N GLY A 98 -11.53 -16.98 8.96
CA GLY A 98 -10.34 -16.14 9.00
C GLY A 98 -10.07 -15.63 7.59
N THR A 99 -9.79 -14.34 7.44
CA THR A 99 -9.25 -13.74 6.22
C THR A 99 -8.00 -14.53 5.79
N GLN A 100 -8.19 -15.49 4.90
CA GLN A 100 -7.10 -16.31 4.39
C GLN A 100 -6.18 -15.44 3.55
N ASP A 101 -4.89 -15.50 3.86
CA ASP A 101 -3.83 -14.79 3.15
C ASP A 101 -3.84 -15.20 1.67
N ALA A 102 -4.00 -14.21 0.79
CA ALA A 102 -4.12 -14.40 -0.65
C ALA A 102 -2.82 -14.93 -1.29
N CYS A 103 -1.68 -14.69 -0.64
CA CYS A 103 -0.38 -15.19 -1.08
C CYS A 103 -0.19 -16.67 -0.78
N THR A 104 -0.63 -17.14 0.38
CA THR A 104 -0.50 -18.56 0.78
C THR A 104 -1.63 -19.45 0.26
N SER A 105 -2.82 -18.89 0.06
CA SER A 105 -3.96 -19.60 -0.54
C SER A 105 -3.86 -19.77 -2.07
N GLY A 106 -2.86 -19.16 -2.71
CA GLY A 106 -2.72 -19.16 -4.17
C GLY A 106 -3.77 -18.31 -4.90
N ARG A 107 -4.58 -17.54 -4.15
CA ARG A 107 -5.59 -16.62 -4.69
C ARG A 107 -4.97 -15.26 -5.03
N ASN A 108 -3.89 -15.28 -5.80
CA ASN A 108 -3.19 -14.09 -6.26
C ASN A 108 -2.77 -14.20 -7.72
N SER A 109 -2.61 -13.05 -8.39
CA SER A 109 -2.22 -12.96 -9.80
C SER A 109 -0.72 -12.73 -10.02
N CYS A 110 0.12 -12.94 -8.99
CA CYS A 110 1.57 -12.72 -9.04
C CYS A 110 2.31 -13.91 -9.66
N ASN A 111 1.87 -14.34 -10.85
CA ASN A 111 2.32 -15.55 -11.53
C ASN A 111 3.35 -15.29 -12.65
N LEU A 112 3.75 -14.04 -12.89
CA LEU A 112 4.76 -13.70 -13.88
C LEU A 112 6.20 -13.91 -13.36
N PRO A 113 7.18 -14.12 -14.26
CA PRO A 113 8.57 -14.33 -13.85
C PRO A 113 9.12 -13.21 -12.97
N ASN A 114 9.90 -13.59 -11.95
CA ASN A 114 10.55 -12.70 -10.99
C ASN A 114 9.60 -11.87 -10.11
N MET A 115 8.30 -12.20 -10.09
CA MET A 115 7.37 -11.63 -9.12
C MET A 115 7.33 -12.41 -7.81
N VAL A 116 6.91 -11.73 -6.75
CA VAL A 116 6.59 -12.30 -5.44
C VAL A 116 5.29 -11.68 -4.93
N CYS A 117 4.42 -12.51 -4.34
CA CYS A 117 3.22 -12.02 -3.67
C CYS A 117 3.58 -11.53 -2.27
N VAL A 118 3.12 -10.33 -1.92
CA VAL A 118 3.30 -9.71 -0.62
C VAL A 118 1.93 -9.38 -0.02
N GLN A 119 1.60 -10.00 1.11
CA GLN A 119 0.40 -9.69 1.87
C GLN A 119 0.51 -8.29 2.47
N ILE A 120 -0.56 -7.49 2.38
CA ILE A 120 -0.58 -6.16 2.98
C ILE A 120 -0.96 -6.30 4.46
N PRO A 121 -0.13 -5.86 5.42
CA PRO A 121 -0.49 -5.90 6.83
C PRO A 121 -1.76 -5.07 7.12
N TYR A 122 -2.63 -5.60 7.97
CA TYR A 122 -3.88 -4.93 8.39
C TYR A 122 -4.88 -4.62 7.26
N ASN A 123 -4.72 -5.25 6.09
CA ASN A 123 -5.65 -5.20 4.97
C ASN A 123 -5.81 -6.62 4.37
N PRO A 124 -7.02 -7.07 4.03
CA PRO A 124 -7.21 -8.40 3.40
C PRO A 124 -6.58 -8.52 1.99
N GLY A 125 -6.04 -7.45 1.41
CA GLY A 125 -5.42 -7.45 0.08
C GLY A 125 -3.96 -7.92 0.03
N TYR A 126 -3.49 -8.16 -1.19
CA TYR A 126 -2.10 -8.47 -1.51
C TYR A 126 -1.59 -7.53 -2.60
N ARG A 127 -0.27 -7.49 -2.81
CA ARG A 127 0.35 -6.87 -3.99
C ARG A 127 1.43 -7.76 -4.57
N CYS A 128 1.73 -7.58 -5.86
CA CYS A 128 2.87 -8.22 -6.50
C CYS A 128 4.08 -7.28 -6.43
N ASP A 129 5.23 -7.82 -6.05
CA ASP A 129 6.52 -7.11 -5.98
C ASP A 129 7.58 -7.86 -6.80
N CYS A 130 8.71 -7.22 -7.09
CA CYS A 130 9.80 -7.85 -7.83
C CYS A 130 10.83 -8.49 -6.89
N ARG A 131 11.41 -9.61 -7.33
CA ARG A 131 12.57 -10.21 -6.66
C ARG A 131 13.77 -9.25 -6.68
N PRO A 132 14.68 -9.36 -5.70
CA PRO A 132 15.92 -8.58 -5.70
C PRO A 132 16.66 -8.69 -7.04
N GLY A 133 17.10 -7.55 -7.58
CA GLY A 133 17.74 -7.44 -8.90
C GLY A 133 16.77 -7.13 -10.05
N PHE A 134 15.47 -7.15 -9.81
CA PHE A 134 14.44 -6.84 -10.80
C PHE A 134 13.67 -5.59 -10.41
N ARG A 135 13.20 -4.82 -11.39
CA ARG A 135 12.26 -3.71 -11.18
C ARG A 135 10.99 -3.93 -11.98
N LEU A 136 9.92 -3.31 -11.48
CA LEU A 136 8.60 -3.33 -12.07
C LEU A 136 8.56 -2.38 -13.27
N PHE A 137 8.08 -2.88 -14.41
CA PHE A 137 7.81 -2.10 -15.61
C PHE A 137 6.39 -2.37 -16.06
N GLU A 138 5.71 -1.34 -16.52
CA GLU A 138 4.40 -1.48 -17.17
C GLU A 138 4.57 -2.21 -18.51
N ASP A 139 3.67 -3.13 -18.78
CA ASP A 139 3.65 -3.93 -20.00
C ASP A 139 2.23 -4.39 -20.31
N ASP A 140 1.61 -3.74 -21.29
CA ASP A 140 0.22 -4.01 -21.69
C ASP A 140 0.06 -5.35 -22.43
N SER A 141 1.16 -6.06 -22.72
CA SER A 141 1.11 -7.38 -23.38
C SER A 141 0.80 -8.52 -22.42
N VAL A 142 0.82 -8.28 -21.11
CA VAL A 142 0.48 -9.25 -20.07
C VAL A 142 -0.80 -8.85 -19.34
N GLU A 143 -1.61 -9.83 -18.93
CA GLU A 143 -2.91 -9.62 -18.26
C GLU A 143 -2.79 -8.77 -16.99
N GLN A 144 -1.65 -8.85 -16.31
CA GLN A 144 -1.32 -8.13 -15.08
C GLN A 144 -0.89 -6.67 -15.33
N GLY A 145 -0.65 -6.27 -16.58
CA GLY A 145 -0.19 -4.93 -16.97
C GLY A 145 1.22 -4.56 -16.52
N MET A 146 1.94 -5.46 -15.85
CA MET A 146 3.25 -5.21 -15.26
C MET A 146 4.15 -6.44 -15.33
N VAL A 147 5.45 -6.23 -15.50
CA VAL A 147 6.47 -7.28 -15.57
C VAL A 147 7.72 -6.88 -14.77
N CYS A 148 8.38 -7.85 -14.15
CA CYS A 148 9.66 -7.64 -13.47
C CYS A 148 10.81 -7.87 -14.43
N LYS A 149 11.48 -6.79 -14.86
CA LYS A 149 12.66 -6.85 -15.74
C LYS A 149 13.93 -6.71 -14.91
N LEU A 150 14.96 -7.48 -15.29
CA LEU A 150 16.28 -7.37 -14.66
C LEU A 150 16.79 -5.95 -14.92
N VAL A 151 17.21 -5.26 -13.86
CA VAL A 151 17.92 -4.00 -14.02
C VAL A 151 19.40 -4.31 -13.91
N ASP A 152 20.17 -3.87 -14.91
CA ASP A 152 21.47 -4.43 -15.24
C ASP A 152 22.42 -4.66 -14.07
N LYS A 153 22.96 -5.89 -14.14
CA LYS A 153 24.24 -6.46 -13.69
C LYS A 153 24.73 -6.19 -12.26
N LEU A 154 25.23 -7.28 -11.69
CA LEU A 154 25.93 -7.47 -10.43
C LEU A 154 27.22 -6.62 -10.31
N GLU A 155 27.20 -5.32 -10.61
CA GLU A 155 28.39 -4.46 -10.59
C GLU A 155 28.34 -3.34 -9.54
N ASN A 156 27.26 -3.21 -8.76
CA ASN A 156 27.21 -2.28 -7.62
C ASN A 156 26.68 -2.89 -6.32
N ILE A 157 26.73 -4.22 -6.19
CA ILE A 157 26.74 -4.84 -4.86
C ILE A 157 28.20 -4.87 -4.43
N VAL A 158 28.62 -3.91 -3.60
CA VAL A 158 29.81 -4.10 -2.77
C VAL A 158 29.46 -5.22 -1.78
N LEU A 159 29.68 -6.46 -2.18
CA LEU A 159 29.76 -7.56 -1.25
C LEU A 159 30.95 -7.25 -0.34
N PRO A 160 30.79 -7.14 0.99
CA PRO A 160 31.95 -7.11 1.86
C PRO A 160 32.74 -8.39 1.60
N ALA A 161 34.05 -8.25 1.40
CA ALA A 161 34.97 -9.36 1.18
C ALA A 161 34.72 -10.47 2.22
N PRO A 162 34.91 -11.76 1.86
CA PRO A 162 34.77 -12.83 2.83
C PRO A 162 35.83 -12.63 3.90
N SER A 163 35.44 -12.11 5.06
CA SER A 163 36.32 -12.12 6.23
C SER A 163 36.51 -13.58 6.59
N THR A 164 37.70 -14.09 6.32
CA THR A 164 38.26 -15.29 6.93
C THR A 164 38.27 -15.08 8.44
N GLY A 165 37.14 -15.40 9.07
CA GLY A 165 36.91 -15.31 10.49
C GLY A 165 35.75 -16.23 10.83
N SER A 166 36.01 -17.16 11.75
CA SER A 166 35.11 -18.21 12.24
C SER A 166 33.65 -17.77 12.42
N PRO A 167 32.68 -18.70 12.30
CA PRO A 167 31.26 -18.36 12.41
C PRO A 167 30.97 -17.80 13.81
N ALA A 168 30.81 -16.48 13.91
CA ALA A 168 30.25 -15.88 15.10
C ALA A 168 28.78 -16.31 15.18
N SER A 169 28.45 -17.10 16.19
CA SER A 169 27.08 -17.45 16.52
C SER A 169 26.24 -16.17 16.63
N LEU A 170 25.25 -16.01 15.76
CA LEU A 170 24.26 -14.94 15.84
C LEU A 170 23.46 -15.12 17.14
N GLN A 171 23.78 -14.33 18.16
CA GLN A 171 22.94 -14.20 19.35
C GLN A 171 21.66 -13.45 18.97
N LEU A 172 20.53 -14.01 19.37
CA LEU A 172 19.20 -13.43 19.23
C LEU A 172 19.12 -12.19 20.13
N GLY A 173 19.28 -11.00 19.55
CA GLY A 173 19.21 -9.72 20.24
C GLY A 173 17.93 -8.96 19.91
N GLU A 174 17.31 -8.37 20.94
CA GLU A 174 16.20 -7.42 20.80
C GLU A 174 16.69 -6.14 20.10
N CYS A 175 15.93 -5.69 19.10
CA CYS A 175 16.29 -4.54 18.28
C CYS A 175 15.88 -3.24 18.98
N THR A 176 16.82 -2.33 19.25
CA THR A 176 16.54 -1.01 19.86
C THR A 176 16.49 0.14 18.85
N GLY A 177 16.59 -0.14 17.54
CA GLY A 177 16.59 0.85 16.46
C GLY A 177 16.01 0.33 15.15
N HIS A 178 15.34 1.20 14.38
CA HIS A 178 14.59 0.85 13.16
C HIS A 178 15.48 0.34 12.02
N ASP A 179 16.70 0.86 11.93
CA ASP A 179 17.74 0.45 10.99
C ASP A 179 18.22 -0.99 11.19
N GLN A 180 18.15 -1.51 12.42
CA GLN A 180 18.61 -2.86 12.76
C GLN A 180 17.57 -3.95 12.40
N CYS A 181 16.27 -3.64 12.39
CA CYS A 181 15.22 -4.63 12.09
C CYS A 181 15.15 -5.05 10.61
N HIS A 182 15.57 -4.18 9.67
CA HIS A 182 15.51 -4.50 8.23
C HIS A 182 16.41 -5.68 7.83
N ARG A 183 17.43 -6.00 8.65
CA ARG A 183 18.27 -7.18 8.43
C ARG A 183 17.65 -8.50 8.91
N TRP A 184 16.64 -8.46 9.78
CA TRP A 184 16.19 -9.66 10.51
C TRP A 184 14.83 -10.20 10.10
N GLY A 185 14.18 -9.64 9.08
CA GLY A 185 13.09 -10.29 8.34
C GLY A 185 11.96 -10.89 9.19
N LYS A 186 11.73 -10.38 10.41
CA LYS A 186 10.65 -10.81 11.30
C LYS A 186 10.02 -9.58 11.92
N PHE A 187 8.76 -9.35 11.58
CA PHE A 187 7.85 -8.62 12.44
C PHE A 187 6.74 -9.60 12.83
N ILE A 188 6.62 -9.82 14.14
CA ILE A 188 5.46 -10.44 14.80
C ILE A 188 4.36 -9.38 14.88
#